data_AF-A0A2V6DRP7-F1
#
_entry.id   AF-A0A2V6DRP7-F1
#
_cell.length_a   1.000
_cell.length_b   1.000
_cell.length_c   1.000
_cell.angle_alpha   90.00
_cell.angle_beta   90.00
_cell.angle_gamma   90.00
#
_symmetry.space_group_name_H-M   'P 1'
#
loop_
_entity.id
_entity.type
_entity.pdbx_description
1 polymer ?
#
loop_
_entity_poly.entity_id
_entity_poly.type
_entity_poly.pdbx_seq_one_letter_code
_entity_poly.pdbx_strand_id
1 'polypeptide(L)' 'PYARPTFFYTNGNPIGVVKDFIDFTVAPDGQKIVEQVGFVPIK' A
#
# COMPACT_ATOMS: atom_id res chain seq x y z
N PRO A 1 -10.19 11.45 15.45
CA PRO A 1 -10.49 10.04 15.13
C PRO A 1 -11.39 9.88 13.89
N TYR A 2 -11.04 10.58 12.81
CA TYR A 2 -11.70 10.46 11.51
C TYR A 2 -10.62 10.03 10.51
N ALA A 3 -10.48 8.72 10.34
CA ALA A 3 -9.55 8.12 9.40
C ALA A 3 -10.27 7.00 8.65
N ARG A 4 -9.84 6.75 7.42
CA ARG A 4 -10.30 5.62 6.62
C ARG A 4 -9.09 4.88 6.06
N PRO A 5 -9.13 3.54 6.00
CA PRO A 5 -8.10 2.78 5.30
C PRO A 5 -8.15 3.06 3.79
N THR A 6 -7.02 2.82 3.14
CA THR A 6 -6.90 2.74 1.68
C THR A 6 -6.97 1.28 1.25
N PHE A 7 -7.54 1.02 0.07
CA PHE A 7 -7.69 -0.33 -0.46
C PHE A 7 -7.23 -0.39 -1.91
N PHE A 8 -6.57 -1.48 -2.27
CA PHE A 8 -6.38 -1.89 -3.65
C PHE A 8 -7.48 -2.87 -4.03
N TYR A 9 -8.17 -2.60 -5.15
CA TYR A 9 -9.17 -3.50 -5.71
C TYR A 9 -8.61 -4.17 -6.96
N THR A 10 -8.58 -5.50 -6.95
CA THR A 10 -8.08 -6.32 -8.07
C THR A 10 -9.16 -7.30 -8.51
N ASN A 11 -9.14 -7.67 -9.80
CA ASN A 11 -10.03 -8.71 -10.30
C ASN A 11 -9.46 -10.09 -9.92
N GLY A 12 -9.86 -10.59 -8.75
CA GLY A 12 -9.30 -11.80 -8.14
C GLY A 12 -7.95 -11.55 -7.46
N ASN A 13 -7.21 -12.62 -7.20
CA ASN A 13 -5.93 -12.55 -6.51
C ASN A 13 -4.86 -11.87 -7.40
N PRO A 14 -4.09 -10.91 -6.88
CA PRO A 14 -3.04 -10.25 -7.65
C PRO A 14 -1.92 -11.24 -8.02
N ILE A 15 -1.46 -11.17 -9.26
CA ILE A 15 -0.36 -11.98 -9.80
C ILE A 15 0.60 -11.10 -10.61
N GLY A 16 1.83 -11.57 -10.81
CA GLY A 16 2.87 -10.86 -11.57
C GLY A 16 3.08 -9.43 -11.07
N VAL A 17 3.21 -8.49 -12.00
CA VAL A 17 3.53 -7.08 -11.71
C VAL A 17 2.55 -6.43 -10.74
N VAL A 18 1.27 -6.81 -10.75
CA VAL A 18 0.28 -6.27 -9.81
C VAL A 18 0.61 -6.69 -8.37
N LYS A 19 0.99 -7.95 -8.18
CA LYS A 19 1.42 -8.47 -6.88
C LYS A 19 2.71 -7.79 -6.44
N ASP A 20 3.69 -7.69 -7.33
CA ASP A 20 4.98 -7.08 -7.02
C ASP A 20 4.83 -5.61 -6.60
N PHE A 21 3.93 -4.87 -7.25
CA PHE A 21 3.61 -3.51 -6.86
C PHE A 21 2.96 -3.43 -5.48
N ILE A 22 1.95 -4.28 -5.21
CA ILE A 22 1.30 -4.30 -3.89
C ILE A 22 2.31 -4.64 -2.80
N ASP A 23 3.14 -5.67 -3.02
CA ASP A 23 4.19 -6.08 -2.08
C ASP A 23 5.18 -4.94 -1.81
N PHE A 24 5.59 -4.21 -2.84
CA PHE A 24 6.43 -3.01 -2.68
C PHE A 24 5.74 -1.95 -1.81
N THR A 25 4.46 -1.65 -2.05
CA THR A 25 3.76 -0.59 -1.29
C THR A 25 3.68 -0.89 0.20
N VAL A 26 3.57 -2.16 0.60
CA VAL A 26 3.49 -2.57 2.02
C VAL A 26 4.86 -2.88 2.65
N ALA A 27 5.92 -2.94 1.84
CA ALA A 27 7.29 -3.13 2.31
C ALA A 27 7.83 -1.86 2.99
N PRO A 28 8.91 -1.96 3.79
CA PRO A 28 9.46 -0.82 4.52
C PRO A 28 9.78 0.40 3.64
N ASP A 29 10.31 0.19 2.44
CA ASP A 29 10.64 1.29 1.53
C ASP A 29 9.40 1.96 0.94
N GLY A 30 8.36 1.19 0.62
CA GLY A 30 7.06 1.76 0.23
C GLY A 30 6.43 2.58 1.36
N GLN A 31 6.51 2.09 2.60
CA GLN A 31 5.96 2.80 3.76
C GLN A 31 6.71 4.10 4.10
N LYS A 32 8.02 4.19 3.83
CA LYS A 32 8.75 5.48 3.91
C LYS A 32 8.15 6.51 2.96
N ILE A 33 7.77 6.10 1.76
CA ILE A 33 7.13 7.00 0.77
C ILE A 33 5.75 7.43 1.27
N VAL A 34 4.96 6.51 1.83
CA VAL A 34 3.63 6.80 2.42
C VAL A 34 3.72 7.93 3.45
N GLU A 35 4.69 7.86 4.35
CA GLU A 35 4.94 8.92 5.34
C GLU A 35 5.34 10.24 4.67
N GLN A 36 6.26 10.21 3.70
CA GLN A 36 6.72 11.39 2.97
C GLN A 36 5.58 12.13 2.24
N VAL A 37 4.57 11.40 1.74
CA VAL A 37 3.41 12.00 1.06
C VAL A 37 2.26 12.36 2.02
N GLY A 38 2.48 12.26 3.34
CA GLY A 38 1.54 12.71 4.36
C GLY A 38 0.43 11.71 4.71
N PHE A 39 0.56 10.45 4.30
CA PHE A 39 -0.29 9.37 4.77
C PHE A 39 0.26 8.73 6.05
N VAL A 40 -0.61 8.05 6.79
CA VAL A 40 -0.22 7.29 7.98
C VAL A 40 0.25 5.90 7.56
N PRO A 41 1.49 5.48 7.90
CA PRO A 41 1.98 4.13 7.64
C PRO A 41 1.12 3.07 8.31
N ILE A 42 1.02 1.89 7.69
CA ILE A 42 0.18 0.79 8.21
C ILE A 42 0.87 -0.01 9.34
N LYS A 43 2.17 0.22 9.59
CA LYS A 43 2.98 -0.39 10.65
C LYS A 43 4.05 0.59 11.13
#